data_AF-A0AAW9DK94-F1
#
_entry.id   AF-A0AAW9DK94-F1
#
_cell.length_a   1.000
_cell.length_b   1.000
_cell.length_c   1.000
_cell.angle_alpha   90.00
_cell.angle_beta   90.00
_cell.angle_gamma   90.00
#
_symmetry.space_group_name_H-M   'P 1'
#
loop_
_entity.id
_entity.type
_entity.pdbx_description
1 polymer ?
#
loop_
_entity_poly.entity_id
_entity_poly.type
_entity_poly.pdbx_seq_one_letter_code
_entity_poly.pdbx_strand_id
1 'polypeptide(L)'
;MFYTKEIIENWLTGIQKKTADHPSWGSIFERCYTDTLDRTISQLEDGTTFVLTGDIPAMWLRDSTAQVKPYLALARKDEKLRQMILGLVERQMAFILMDPYANA
;
A
#
# COMPACT_ATOMS: atom_id res chain seq x y z
N MET A 1 10.38 6.40 4.57
CA MET A 1 9.06 6.01 5.12
C MET A 1 8.01 6.48 4.14
N PHE A 2 7.22 5.56 3.58
CA PHE A 2 6.37 5.79 2.40
C PHE A 2 5.06 6.52 2.67
N TYR A 3 4.84 6.91 3.93
CA TYR A 3 3.66 7.59 4.43
C TYR A 3 4.04 8.42 5.65
N THR A 4 3.12 9.26 6.09
CA THR A 4 3.24 10.09 7.29
C THR A 4 2.54 9.39 8.44
N LYS A 5 3.31 8.88 9.42
CA LYS A 5 2.80 8.09 10.56
C LYS A 5 1.62 8.74 11.27
N GLU A 6 1.73 10.01 11.60
CA GLU A 6 0.68 10.76 12.29
C GLU A 6 -0.66 10.74 11.53
N ILE A 7 -0.62 10.84 10.19
CA ILE A 7 -1.85 10.80 9.37
C ILE A 7 -2.48 9.41 9.42
N ILE A 8 -1.68 8.34 9.35
CA ILE A 8 -2.15 6.96 9.43
C ILE A 8 -2.70 6.65 10.83
N GLU A 9 -1.98 7.00 11.90
CA GLU A 9 -2.40 6.79 13.29
C GLU A 9 -3.71 7.51 13.61
N ASN A 10 -3.87 8.75 13.14
CA ASN A 10 -5.12 9.51 13.27
C ASN A 10 -6.28 8.83 12.53
N TRP A 11 -6.03 8.28 11.34
CA TRP A 11 -7.03 7.54 10.58
C TRP A 11 -7.45 6.25 11.27
N LEU A 12 -6.48 5.46 11.73
CA LEU A 12 -6.70 4.19 12.44
C LEU A 12 -7.47 4.42 13.74
N THR A 13 -7.15 5.48 14.49
CA THR A 13 -7.94 5.91 15.65
C THR A 13 -9.40 6.18 15.28
N GLY A 14 -9.63 6.81 14.12
CA GLY A 14 -10.97 7.02 13.58
C GLY A 14 -11.70 5.72 13.24
N ILE A 15 -10.99 4.72 12.73
CA ILE A 15 -11.55 3.38 12.46
C ILE A 15 -11.90 2.66 13.77
N GLN A 16 -11.01 2.67 14.76
CA GLN A 16 -11.25 2.05 16.06
C GLN A 16 -12.52 2.60 16.73
N LYS A 17 -12.75 3.92 16.65
CA LYS A 17 -13.98 4.54 17.14
C LYS A 17 -15.23 4.08 16.38
N LYS A 18 -15.12 3.86 15.07
CA LYS A 18 -16.24 3.40 14.23
C LYS A 18 -16.55 1.91 14.39
N THR A 19 -15.59 1.12 14.86
CA THR A 19 -15.74 -0.31 15.11
C THR A 19 -15.82 -0.63 16.60
N ALA A 20 -16.25 0.32 17.44
CA ALA A 20 -16.29 0.14 18.89
C ALA A 20 -17.27 -0.95 19.35
N ASP A 21 -18.32 -1.20 18.56
CA ASP A 21 -19.28 -2.30 18.71
C ASP A 21 -18.72 -3.67 18.25
N HIS A 22 -17.68 -3.64 17.41
CA HIS A 22 -17.00 -4.81 16.86
C HIS A 22 -15.47 -4.69 17.01
N PRO A 23 -14.92 -4.73 18.23
CA PRO A 23 -13.50 -4.45 18.50
C PRO A 23 -12.53 -5.40 17.78
N SER A 24 -12.94 -6.64 17.51
CA SER A 24 -12.15 -7.59 16.73
C SER A 24 -11.94 -7.13 15.29
N TRP A 25 -12.90 -6.44 14.68
CA TRP A 25 -12.77 -5.91 13.32
C TRP A 25 -11.75 -4.77 13.27
N GLY A 26 -11.79 -3.86 14.25
CA GLY A 26 -10.82 -2.78 14.37
C GLY A 26 -9.39 -3.30 14.50
N SER A 27 -9.18 -4.29 15.38
CA SER A 27 -7.87 -4.92 15.58
C SER A 27 -7.33 -5.62 14.33
N ILE A 28 -8.18 -6.41 13.65
CA ILE A 28 -7.80 -7.10 12.40
C ILE A 28 -7.52 -6.08 11.30
N PHE A 29 -8.36 -5.04 11.17
CA PHE A 29 -8.17 -3.98 10.20
C PHE A 29 -6.82 -3.28 10.39
N GLU A 30 -6.53 -2.83 11.61
CA GLU A 30 -5.28 -2.15 11.93
C GLU A 30 -4.07 -3.01 11.60
N ARG A 31 -4.09 -4.29 12.00
CA ARG A 31 -3.02 -5.24 11.67
C ARG A 31 -2.84 -5.38 10.16
N CYS A 32 -3.89 -5.69 9.40
CA CYS A 32 -3.77 -5.89 7.96
C CYS A 32 -3.35 -4.62 7.21
N TYR A 33 -3.88 -3.47 7.63
CA TYR A 33 -3.63 -2.17 6.99
C TYR A 33 -2.19 -1.70 7.21
N THR A 34 -1.62 -1.91 8.39
CA THR A 34 -0.24 -1.54 8.73
C THR A 34 0.77 -2.54 8.18
N ASP A 35 0.49 -3.84 8.30
CA ASP A 35 1.39 -4.90 7.84
C ASP A 35 1.71 -4.77 6.34
N THR A 36 0.69 -4.48 5.52
CA THR A 36 0.88 -4.23 4.09
C THR A 36 1.81 -3.04 3.84
N LEU A 37 1.58 -1.89 4.49
CA LEU A 37 2.43 -0.68 4.33
C LEU A 37 3.88 -0.92 4.75
N ASP A 38 4.07 -1.64 5.85
CA ASP A 38 5.37 -1.74 6.51
C ASP A 38 6.22 -2.90 5.97
N ARG A 39 5.60 -3.97 5.46
CA ARG A 39 6.30 -5.20 5.09
C ARG A 39 6.32 -5.49 3.60
N THR A 40 5.38 -4.96 2.83
CA THR A 40 5.27 -5.31 1.40
C THR A 40 5.80 -4.23 0.46
N ILE A 41 5.92 -2.99 0.93
CA ILE A 41 6.24 -1.84 0.06
C ILE A 41 7.71 -1.46 0.23
N SER A 42 8.42 -1.28 -0.89
CA SER A 42 9.77 -0.74 -0.94
C SER A 42 9.93 0.29 -2.06
N GLN A 43 10.85 1.23 -1.89
CA GLN A 43 11.27 2.14 -2.95
C GLN A 43 12.58 1.61 -3.55
N LEU A 44 12.64 1.60 -4.87
CA LEU A 44 13.79 1.17 -5.64
C LEU A 44 14.77 2.35 -5.85
N GLU A 45 15.97 2.06 -6.32
CA GLU A 45 17.04 3.06 -6.53
C GLU A 45 16.63 4.16 -7.52
N ASP A 46 15.76 3.84 -8.48
CA ASP A 46 15.22 4.81 -9.44
C ASP A 46 14.03 5.63 -8.91
N GLY A 47 13.69 5.49 -7.63
CA GLY A 47 12.63 6.24 -6.96
C GLY A 47 11.22 5.66 -7.11
N THR A 48 11.04 4.65 -7.97
CA THR A 48 9.74 3.96 -8.14
C THR A 48 9.42 3.03 -6.97
N THR A 49 8.18 2.54 -6.90
CA THR A 49 7.72 1.67 -5.81
C THR A 49 7.54 0.24 -6.28
N PHE A 50 8.05 -0.71 -5.50
CA PHE A 50 7.82 -2.14 -5.65
C PHE A 50 6.94 -2.64 -4.51
N VAL A 51 5.99 -3.53 -4.83
CA VAL A 51 5.09 -4.13 -3.85
C VAL A 51 5.20 -5.64 -3.92
N LEU A 52 5.72 -6.24 -2.85
CA LEU A 52 5.74 -7.68 -2.67
C LEU A 52 4.31 -8.22 -2.56
N THR A 53 4.06 -9.33 -3.24
CA THR A 53 2.75 -10.01 -3.18
C THR A 53 2.53 -10.67 -1.82
N GLY A 54 3.60 -10.93 -1.08
CA GLY A 54 3.58 -11.55 0.25
C GLY A 54 4.95 -12.10 0.60
N ASP A 55 5.04 -13.41 0.73
CA ASP A 55 6.24 -14.16 1.08
C ASP A 55 7.17 -14.48 -0.11
N ILE A 56 6.70 -14.28 -1.35
CA ILE A 56 7.46 -14.47 -2.57
C ILE A 56 8.15 -13.14 -2.96
N PRO A 57 9.45 -13.14 -3.33
CA PRO A 57 10.18 -11.95 -3.75
C PRO A 57 9.82 -11.50 -5.18
N ALA A 58 8.53 -11.33 -5.46
CA ALA A 58 7.99 -10.93 -6.76
C ALA A 58 6.72 -10.08 -6.61
N MET A 59 6.44 -9.30 -7.65
CA MET A 59 5.31 -8.36 -7.69
C MET A 59 4.33 -8.74 -8.80
N TRP A 60 3.14 -9.18 -8.42
CA TRP A 60 2.04 -9.31 -9.38
C TRP A 60 1.42 -7.95 -9.66
N LEU A 61 1.18 -7.62 -10.94
CA LEU A 61 0.52 -6.36 -11.32
C LEU A 61 -0.89 -6.23 -10.69
N ARG A 62 -1.61 -7.36 -10.63
CA ARG A 62 -2.95 -7.43 -10.02
C ARG A 62 -2.89 -7.17 -8.51
N ASP A 63 -2.04 -7.91 -7.82
CA ASP A 63 -1.98 -7.93 -6.35
C ASP A 63 -1.47 -6.59 -5.84
N SER A 64 -0.39 -6.05 -6.43
CA SER A 64 0.14 -4.73 -6.09
C SER A 64 -0.91 -3.62 -6.21
N THR A 65 -1.71 -3.63 -7.29
CA THR A 65 -2.83 -2.67 -7.46
C THR A 65 -3.88 -2.82 -6.37
N ALA A 66 -4.27 -4.06 -6.05
CA ALA A 66 -5.30 -4.34 -5.05
C ALA A 66 -4.82 -3.99 -3.64
N GLN A 67 -3.56 -4.32 -3.31
CA GLN A 67 -2.92 -4.00 -2.04
C GLN A 67 -2.89 -2.49 -1.80
N VAL A 68 -2.56 -1.67 -2.82
CA VAL A 68 -2.47 -0.21 -2.60
C VAL A 68 -3.80 0.53 -2.62
N LYS A 69 -4.84 -0.05 -3.23
CA LYS A 69 -6.14 0.61 -3.45
C LYS A 69 -6.77 1.19 -2.17
N PRO A 70 -6.79 0.52 -1.01
CA PRO A 70 -7.36 1.07 0.22
C PRO A 70 -6.71 2.39 0.67
N TYR A 71 -5.44 2.60 0.36
CA TYR A 71 -4.67 3.79 0.77
C TYR A 71 -5.04 5.05 -0.02
N LEU A 72 -5.75 4.91 -1.15
CA LEU A 72 -6.23 6.06 -1.94
C LEU A 72 -7.10 7.02 -1.12
N ALA A 73 -7.84 6.51 -0.12
CA ALA A 73 -8.65 7.33 0.78
C ALA A 73 -7.80 8.33 1.57
N LEU A 74 -6.56 7.95 1.91
CA LEU A 74 -5.62 8.77 2.67
C LEU A 74 -4.63 9.53 1.80
N ALA A 75 -4.33 9.04 0.59
CA ALA A 75 -3.38 9.68 -0.33
C ALA A 75 -3.78 11.11 -0.72
N ARG A 76 -5.06 11.49 -0.56
CA ARG A 76 -5.52 12.89 -0.73
C ARG A 76 -4.98 13.84 0.34
N LYS A 77 -4.54 13.32 1.48
CA LYS A 77 -4.08 14.08 2.66
C LYS A 77 -2.60 13.84 2.96
N ASP A 78 -2.03 12.75 2.48
CA ASP A 78 -0.65 12.37 2.71
C ASP A 78 0.14 12.35 1.40
N GLU A 79 0.99 13.37 1.23
CA GLU A 79 1.83 13.51 0.04
C GLU A 79 2.76 12.30 -0.17
N LYS A 80 3.33 11.76 0.90
CA LYS A 80 4.27 10.64 0.80
C LYS A 80 3.58 9.40 0.27
N LEU A 81 2.38 9.12 0.77
CA LEU A 81 1.54 8.01 0.33
C LEU A 81 1.11 8.20 -1.13
N ARG A 82 0.81 9.43 -1.53
CA ARG A 82 0.51 9.76 -2.92
C ARG A 82 1.69 9.49 -3.86
N GLN A 83 2.89 9.93 -3.49
CA GLN A 83 4.11 9.71 -4.26
C GLN A 83 4.47 8.22 -4.34
N MET A 84 4.26 7.45 -3.26
CA MET A 84 4.42 5.99 -3.28
C MET A 84 3.51 5.34 -4.32
N ILE A 85 2.22 5.71 -4.34
CA ILE A 85 1.26 5.16 -5.31
C ILE A 85 1.62 5.56 -6.74
N LEU A 86 2.07 6.80 -6.98
CA LEU A 86 2.56 7.22 -8.29
C LEU A 86 3.78 6.40 -8.73
N GLY A 87 4.75 6.20 -7.85
CA GLY A 87 5.92 5.37 -8.13
C GLY A 87 5.56 3.91 -8.41
N LEU A 88 4.47 3.39 -7.85
CA LEU A 88 3.98 2.04 -8.19
C LEU A 88 3.40 2.00 -9.61
N VAL A 89 2.61 3.00 -9.99
CA VAL A 89 2.04 3.08 -11.35
C VAL A 89 3.17 3.15 -12.38
N GLU A 90 4.19 3.97 -12.14
CA GLU A 90 5.38 4.05 -13.01
C GLU A 90 6.08 2.69 -13.15
N ARG A 91 6.28 1.99 -12.02
CA ARG A 91 6.90 0.65 -12.03
C ARG A 91 6.07 -0.37 -12.80
N GLN A 92 4.75 -0.40 -12.56
CA GLN A 92 3.83 -1.31 -13.27
C GLN A 92 3.87 -1.07 -14.78
N MET A 93 3.89 0.19 -15.23
CA MET A 93 3.99 0.52 -16.65
C MET A 93 5.34 0.08 -17.25
N ALA A 94 6.44 0.25 -16.51
CA ALA A 94 7.74 -0.24 -16.93
C ALA A 94 7.77 -1.77 -17.11
N PHE A 95 7.12 -2.53 -16.21
CA PHE A 95 7.00 -3.99 -16.34
C PHE A 95 6.10 -4.40 -17.52
N ILE A 96 4.99 -3.70 -17.76
CA ILE A 96 4.14 -3.95 -18.94
C ILE A 96 4.91 -3.73 -20.24
N LEU A 97 5.78 -2.71 -20.30
CA LEU A 97 6.63 -2.47 -21.47
C LEU A 97 7.74 -3.51 -21.63
N MET A 98 8.18 -4.15 -20.54
CA MET A 98 9.16 -5.21 -20.56
C MET A 98 8.58 -6.50 -21.14
N ASP A 99 7.42 -6.94 -20.64
CA ASP A 99 6.66 -8.05 -21.21
C ASP A 99 5.17 -7.90 -20.86
N PRO A 100 4.30 -7.56 -21.83
CA PRO A 100 2.87 -7.36 -21.58
C PRO A 100 2.11 -8.68 -21.34
N TYR A 101 2.72 -9.84 -21.56
CA TYR A 101 2.13 -11.14 -21.26
C TYR A 101 2.50 -11.66 -19.86
N ALA A 102 3.54 -11.10 -19.24
CA ALA A 102 3.95 -11.48 -17.90
C ALA A 102 2.95 -11.01 -16.85
N ASN A 103 2.71 -11.85 -15.84
CA ASN A 103 1.85 -11.53 -14.70
C ASN A 103 2.63 -11.07 -13.45
N ALA A 104 3.93 -11.34 -13.39
CA ALA A 104 4.83 -11.09 -12.26
C ALA A 104 6.28 -10.86 -12.69
#